data_AF-A0A2E1KTP4-F1
#
_entry.id   AF-A0A2E1KTP4-F1
#
_cell.length_a   1.000
_cell.length_b   1.000
_cell.length_c   1.000
_cell.angle_alpha   90.00
_cell.angle_beta   90.00
_cell.angle_gamma   90.00
#
_symmetry.space_group_name_H-M   'P 1'
#
loop_
_entity.id
_entity.type
_entity.pdbx_description
1 polymer ?
#
loop_
_entity_poly.entity_id
_entity_poly.type
_entity_poly.pdbx_seq_one_letter_code
_entity_poly.pdbx_strand_id
1 'polypeptide(L)'
;MGTHEISVGCNGWSPASLVGAETLVRGVPLLVYSTHIPERPANAKSAEGSAAAFIAESVISKITAKNFIIMGDLNNLPGDAALNLIEGKGMRSAWSDLRLNDRILSTHLHIETGRESGLIDHLYFNKRSQAKTVKGGVIYNAFNPPFVDKEMSRSKTHWLQYGKPLSDHRPVWAVLRFGR
;
A
#
# COMPACT_ATOMS: atom_id res chain seq x y z
N MET A 1 15.42 17.18 -7.63
CA MET A 1 14.05 16.66 -7.42
C MET A 1 13.47 16.40 -8.79
N GLY A 2 13.09 15.16 -9.04
CA GLY A 2 12.51 14.72 -10.31
C GLY A 2 11.47 13.64 -10.07
N THR A 3 10.69 13.36 -11.12
CA THR A 3 9.71 12.27 -11.16
C THR A 3 10.10 11.28 -12.25
N HIS A 4 9.82 10.00 -12.02
CA HIS A 4 10.06 8.95 -13.00
C HIS A 4 9.07 7.80 -12.83
N GLU A 5 9.00 6.94 -13.83
CA GLU A 5 8.16 5.75 -13.80
C GLU A 5 9.01 4.52 -14.13
N ILE A 6 8.73 3.40 -13.47
CA ILE A 6 9.34 2.10 -13.73
C ILE A 6 8.22 1.12 -14.03
N SER A 7 8.14 0.65 -15.27
CA SER A 7 7.23 -0.44 -15.64
C SER A 7 7.61 -1.72 -14.91
N VAL A 8 6.63 -2.36 -14.28
CA VAL A 8 6.81 -3.60 -13.53
C VAL A 8 6.62 -4.79 -14.47
N GLY A 9 7.73 -5.40 -14.86
CA GLY A 9 7.72 -6.66 -15.59
C GLY A 9 7.32 -7.80 -14.67
N CYS A 10 6.06 -8.19 -14.71
CA CYS A 10 5.53 -9.25 -13.89
C CYS A 10 4.44 -10.01 -14.64
N ASN A 11 4.02 -11.09 -14.03
CA ASN A 11 2.83 -11.77 -14.49
C ASN A 11 1.60 -11.31 -13.68
N GLY A 12 0.43 -11.31 -14.31
CA GLY A 12 -0.79 -10.73 -13.75
C GLY A 12 -1.36 -9.69 -14.73
N TRP A 13 -2.19 -8.78 -14.26
CA TRP A 13 -2.61 -7.65 -15.08
C TRP A 13 -1.41 -6.73 -15.36
N SER A 14 -1.35 -6.19 -16.57
CA SER A 14 -0.28 -5.30 -17.03
C SER A 14 -0.85 -4.24 -18.00
N PRO A 15 -0.25 -3.04 -18.07
CA PRO A 15 0.95 -2.62 -17.34
C PRO A 15 0.67 -2.26 -15.87
N ALA A 16 1.57 -2.68 -14.98
CA ALA A 16 1.70 -2.15 -13.63
C ALA A 16 2.98 -1.30 -13.55
N SER A 17 3.03 -0.33 -12.65
CA SER A 17 4.19 0.56 -12.56
C SER A 17 4.47 1.09 -11.15
N LEU A 18 5.72 1.50 -10.93
CA LEU A 18 6.14 2.32 -9.80
C LEU A 18 6.35 3.73 -10.30
N VAL A 19 5.60 4.67 -9.74
CA VAL A 19 5.80 6.11 -9.99
C VAL A 19 6.62 6.67 -8.85
N GLY A 20 7.83 7.12 -9.17
CA GLY A 20 8.81 7.65 -8.24
C GLY A 20 8.87 9.17 -8.24
N ALA A 21 9.10 9.75 -7.07
CA ALA A 21 9.37 11.17 -6.89
C ALA A 21 10.45 11.40 -5.82
N GLU A 22 11.43 12.24 -6.13
CA GLU A 22 12.38 12.76 -5.15
C GLU A 22 11.88 14.07 -4.56
N THR A 23 11.86 14.17 -3.25
CA THR A 23 11.35 15.36 -2.54
C THR A 23 12.14 15.65 -1.26
N LEU A 24 11.88 16.82 -0.68
CA LEU A 24 12.43 17.26 0.61
C LEU A 24 11.27 17.59 1.55
N VAL A 25 11.09 16.78 2.59
CA VAL A 25 10.03 17.00 3.59
C VAL A 25 10.67 17.36 4.91
N ARG A 26 10.42 18.59 5.40
CA ARG A 26 10.97 19.09 6.67
C ARG A 26 12.49 18.89 6.80
N GLY A 27 13.23 19.10 5.71
CA GLY A 27 14.68 18.93 5.67
C GLY A 27 15.18 17.49 5.51
N VAL A 28 14.29 16.49 5.38
CA VAL A 28 14.64 15.09 5.12
C VAL A 28 14.49 14.80 3.62
N PRO A 29 15.57 14.50 2.89
CA PRO A 29 15.48 14.06 1.50
C PRO A 29 14.82 12.68 1.44
N LEU A 30 13.82 12.52 0.57
CA LEU A 30 13.04 11.29 0.41
C LEU A 30 12.92 10.93 -1.07
N LEU A 31 13.11 9.64 -1.37
CA LEU A 31 12.62 9.03 -2.60
C LEU A 31 11.34 8.27 -2.28
N VAL A 32 10.23 8.64 -2.91
CA VAL A 32 8.92 8.04 -2.66
C VAL A 32 8.44 7.35 -3.93
N TYR A 33 7.97 6.12 -3.80
CA TYR A 33 7.29 5.39 -4.85
C TYR A 33 5.83 5.14 -4.48
N SER A 34 4.93 5.39 -5.42
CA SER A 34 3.55 4.91 -5.39
C SER A 34 3.38 3.79 -6.41
N THR A 35 2.60 2.76 -6.09
CA THR A 35 2.34 1.65 -7.00
C THR A 35 0.96 1.04 -6.78
N HIS A 36 0.45 0.42 -7.83
CA HIS A 36 -0.67 -0.51 -7.78
C HIS A 36 -0.21 -1.72 -8.58
N ILE A 37 -0.22 -2.91 -7.98
CA ILE A 37 0.32 -4.13 -8.60
C ILE A 37 -0.65 -5.31 -8.49
N PRO A 38 -0.61 -6.26 -9.43
CA PRO A 38 -1.43 -7.46 -9.34
C PRO A 38 -1.08 -8.33 -8.15
N GLU A 39 -2.11 -8.88 -7.52
CA GLU A 39 -1.97 -10.09 -6.71
C GLU A 39 -1.40 -11.20 -7.59
N ARG A 40 -0.43 -11.96 -7.08
CA ARG A 40 -0.03 -13.18 -7.76
C ARG A 40 0.36 -14.31 -6.82
N PRO A 41 -0.21 -15.50 -7.05
CA PRO A 41 -1.63 -15.78 -6.81
C PRO A 41 -1.86 -16.09 -5.32
N ALA A 42 -3.09 -15.89 -4.85
CA ALA A 42 -3.54 -16.31 -3.52
C ALA A 42 -3.07 -17.76 -3.22
N ASN A 43 -2.41 -17.95 -2.08
CA ASN A 43 -1.82 -19.23 -1.63
C ASN A 43 -0.55 -19.68 -2.37
N ALA A 44 0.10 -18.84 -3.17
CA ALA A 44 1.42 -19.15 -3.69
C ALA A 44 2.46 -19.15 -2.56
N LYS A 45 3.10 -20.30 -2.35
CA LYS A 45 4.25 -20.41 -1.45
C LYS A 45 5.49 -19.66 -1.96
N SER A 46 5.45 -19.15 -3.19
CA SER A 46 6.57 -18.48 -3.86
C SER A 46 6.16 -17.10 -4.35
N ALA A 47 7.08 -16.14 -4.25
CA ALA A 47 6.96 -14.81 -4.83
C ALA A 47 7.43 -14.76 -6.30
N GLU A 48 7.97 -15.84 -6.84
CA GLU A 48 8.62 -15.86 -8.15
C GLU A 48 7.67 -15.37 -9.27
N GLY A 49 8.18 -14.45 -10.10
CA GLY A 49 7.42 -13.84 -11.20
C GLY A 49 6.26 -12.94 -10.77
N SER A 50 6.12 -12.62 -9.48
CA SER A 50 5.19 -11.60 -8.98
C SER A 50 5.74 -10.19 -9.19
N ALA A 51 4.85 -9.20 -9.16
CA ALA A 51 5.23 -7.79 -9.16
C ALA A 51 6.10 -7.42 -7.95
N ALA A 52 5.78 -7.94 -6.76
CA ALA A 52 6.58 -7.72 -5.56
C ALA A 52 8.01 -8.27 -5.70
N ALA A 53 8.19 -9.43 -6.36
CA ALA A 53 9.52 -9.96 -6.64
C ALA A 53 10.31 -9.07 -7.61
N PHE A 54 9.68 -8.59 -8.69
CA PHE A 54 10.31 -7.61 -9.57
C PHE A 54 10.75 -6.36 -8.81
N ILE A 55 9.89 -5.80 -7.95
CA ILE A 55 10.21 -4.63 -7.13
C ILE A 55 11.39 -4.92 -6.21
N ALA A 56 11.36 -6.05 -5.50
CA ALA A 56 12.41 -6.45 -4.58
C ALA A 56 13.78 -6.62 -5.25
N GLU A 57 13.82 -7.31 -6.39
CA GLU A 57 15.08 -7.67 -7.04
C GLU A 57 15.60 -6.61 -8.00
N SER A 58 14.71 -6.01 -8.78
CA SER A 58 15.11 -5.08 -9.84
C SER A 58 15.08 -3.62 -9.42
N VAL A 59 14.25 -3.26 -8.44
CA VAL A 59 14.08 -1.86 -8.01
C VAL A 59 14.78 -1.62 -6.67
N ILE A 60 14.31 -2.24 -5.58
CA ILE A 60 14.84 -2.02 -4.22
C ILE A 60 16.36 -2.23 -4.15
N SER A 61 16.84 -3.30 -4.79
CA SER A 61 18.27 -3.64 -4.79
C SER A 61 19.16 -2.60 -5.48
N LYS A 62 18.59 -1.71 -6.31
CA LYS A 62 19.31 -0.64 -7.03
C LYS A 62 19.16 0.74 -6.39
N ILE A 63 18.27 0.90 -5.40
CA ILE A 63 18.05 2.21 -4.76
C ILE A 63 19.23 2.54 -3.84
N THR A 64 19.91 3.65 -4.13
CA THR A 64 21.01 4.19 -3.33
C THR A 64 20.56 5.22 -2.28
N ALA A 65 19.38 5.80 -2.43
CA ALA A 65 18.83 6.76 -1.48
C ALA A 65 18.82 6.22 -0.04
N LYS A 66 19.25 7.05 0.92
CA LYS A 66 19.26 6.69 2.35
C LYS A 66 17.84 6.51 2.88
N ASN A 67 16.92 7.39 2.49
CA ASN A 67 15.53 7.37 2.89
C ASN A 67 14.66 7.16 1.66
N PHE A 68 14.02 6.00 1.57
CA PHE A 68 13.02 5.75 0.54
C PHE A 68 11.83 4.96 1.04
N ILE A 69 10.70 5.20 0.40
CA ILE A 69 9.39 4.69 0.76
C ILE A 69 8.75 4.10 -0.49
N ILE A 70 8.08 2.96 -0.36
CA ILE A 70 7.20 2.37 -1.37
C ILE A 70 5.82 2.25 -0.73
N MET A 71 4.78 2.77 -1.39
CA MET A 71 3.43 2.73 -0.89
C MET A 71 2.40 2.47 -2.00
N GLY A 72 1.20 2.06 -1.60
CA GLY A 72 0.06 1.88 -2.49
C GLY A 72 -0.61 0.53 -2.29
N ASP A 73 -1.39 0.11 -3.27
CA ASP A 73 -2.08 -1.18 -3.27
C ASP A 73 -1.17 -2.27 -3.83
N LEU A 74 -0.69 -3.14 -2.94
CA LEU A 74 0.18 -4.25 -3.32
C LEU A 74 -0.61 -5.54 -3.55
N ASN A 75 -1.92 -5.56 -3.28
CA ASN A 75 -2.79 -6.72 -3.43
C ASN A 75 -2.25 -8.00 -2.75
N ASN A 76 -1.48 -7.87 -1.66
CA ASN A 76 -0.93 -8.99 -0.89
C ASN A 76 -1.19 -8.80 0.59
N LEU A 77 -1.34 -9.90 1.35
CA LEU A 77 -1.52 -9.84 2.79
C LEU A 77 -0.17 -9.85 3.53
N PRO A 78 -0.07 -9.23 4.73
CA PRO A 78 1.10 -9.39 5.59
C PRO A 78 1.41 -10.88 5.82
N GLY A 79 2.67 -11.26 5.62
CA GLY A 79 3.13 -12.64 5.76
C GLY A 79 3.12 -13.44 4.44
N ASP A 80 2.52 -12.93 3.36
CA ASP A 80 2.64 -13.54 2.04
C ASP A 80 4.10 -13.57 1.56
N ALA A 81 4.46 -14.59 0.78
CA ALA A 81 5.81 -14.73 0.23
C ALA A 81 6.28 -13.47 -0.53
N ALA A 82 5.35 -12.81 -1.23
CA ALA A 82 5.56 -11.56 -1.95
C ALA A 82 6.06 -10.42 -1.03
N LEU A 83 5.34 -10.15 0.07
CA LEU A 83 5.71 -9.10 1.01
C LEU A 83 6.92 -9.48 1.86
N ASN A 84 7.06 -10.76 2.23
CA ASN A 84 8.26 -11.26 2.92
C ASN A 84 9.53 -11.03 2.09
N LEU A 85 9.45 -11.13 0.76
CA LEU A 85 10.58 -10.84 -0.13
C LEU A 85 10.95 -9.34 -0.11
N ILE A 86 9.95 -8.45 -0.14
CA ILE A 86 10.16 -7.00 0.03
C ILE A 86 10.86 -6.71 1.38
N GLU A 87 10.38 -7.31 2.47
CA GLU A 87 10.96 -7.16 3.80
C GLU A 87 12.37 -7.75 3.92
N GLY A 88 12.61 -8.87 3.25
CA GLY A 88 13.90 -9.54 3.12
C GLY A 88 14.96 -8.69 2.41
N LYS A 89 14.54 -7.79 1.49
CA LYS A 89 15.41 -6.79 0.86
C LYS A 89 15.64 -5.53 1.73
N GLY A 90 15.36 -5.63 3.03
CA GLY A 90 15.68 -4.58 3.99
C GLY A 90 14.60 -3.51 4.13
N MET A 91 13.39 -3.75 3.64
CA MET A 91 12.23 -2.91 3.93
C MET A 91 11.61 -3.26 5.28
N ARG A 92 10.88 -2.29 5.85
CA ARG A 92 10.09 -2.43 7.06
C ARG A 92 8.67 -1.97 6.77
N SER A 93 7.70 -2.80 7.12
CA SER A 93 6.27 -2.46 7.05
C SER A 93 5.89 -1.46 8.13
N ALA A 94 5.14 -0.41 7.77
CA ALA A 94 4.60 0.52 8.76
C ALA A 94 3.65 -0.17 9.76
N TRP A 95 2.91 -1.20 9.29
CA TRP A 95 2.02 -1.99 10.13
C TRP A 95 2.74 -2.73 11.25
N SER A 96 3.96 -3.22 10.99
CA SER A 96 4.76 -3.97 11.96
C SER A 96 5.16 -3.14 13.19
N ASP A 97 5.45 -1.86 12.99
CA ASP A 97 5.81 -0.95 14.09
C ASP A 97 4.59 -0.54 14.93
N LEU A 98 3.41 -0.44 14.31
CA LEU A 98 2.18 0.00 14.97
C LEU A 98 1.56 -1.08 15.89
N ARG A 99 2.03 -2.34 15.80
CA ARG A 99 1.54 -3.48 16.60
C ARG A 99 0.02 -3.56 16.62
N LEU A 100 -0.61 -3.29 15.48
CA LEU A 100 -2.06 -3.32 15.38
C LEU A 100 -2.50 -4.78 15.41
N ASN A 101 -3.01 -5.23 16.57
CA ASN A 101 -3.54 -6.58 16.73
C ASN A 101 -4.70 -6.81 15.73
N ASP A 102 -4.65 -7.98 15.10
CA ASP A 102 -5.22 -8.41 13.83
C ASP A 102 -6.75 -8.37 13.68
N ARG A 103 -7.49 -7.77 14.63
CA ARG A 103 -8.93 -8.05 14.71
C ARG A 103 -9.83 -7.20 13.81
N ILE A 104 -9.44 -6.00 13.37
CA ILE A 104 -10.33 -5.15 12.55
C ILE A 104 -9.54 -4.17 11.68
N LEU A 105 -8.56 -4.64 10.89
CA LEU A 105 -7.93 -3.77 9.90
C LEU A 105 -8.03 -4.38 8.52
N SER A 106 -8.83 -3.76 7.67
CA SER A 106 -8.85 -4.03 6.26
C SER A 106 -8.85 -2.72 5.50
N THR A 107 -8.00 -2.66 4.48
CA THR A 107 -7.85 -1.49 3.62
C THR A 107 -8.77 -1.56 2.41
N HIS A 108 -9.50 -2.66 2.22
CA HIS A 108 -10.37 -2.83 1.06
C HIS A 108 -11.62 -3.64 1.42
N LEU A 109 -12.79 -3.08 1.10
CA LEU A 109 -14.10 -3.69 1.25
C LEU A 109 -14.77 -3.75 -0.11
N HIS A 110 -15.00 -4.96 -0.60
CA HIS A 110 -15.74 -5.18 -1.84
C HIS A 110 -17.14 -4.55 -1.72
N ILE A 111 -17.42 -3.52 -2.52
CA ILE A 111 -18.70 -2.77 -2.47
C ILE A 111 -19.90 -3.68 -2.74
N GLU A 112 -19.76 -4.65 -3.64
CA GLU A 112 -20.86 -5.52 -4.06
C GLU A 112 -21.17 -6.63 -3.06
N THR A 113 -20.13 -7.20 -2.43
CA THR A 113 -20.28 -8.39 -1.57
C THR A 113 -20.21 -8.06 -0.08
N GLY A 114 -19.74 -6.87 0.29
CA GLY A 114 -19.46 -6.50 1.68
C GLY A 114 -18.33 -7.33 2.30
N ARG A 115 -17.52 -8.02 1.49
CA ARG A 115 -16.41 -8.84 1.96
C ARG A 115 -15.16 -7.98 2.13
N GLU A 116 -14.49 -8.11 3.28
CA GLU A 116 -13.18 -7.50 3.53
C GLU A 116 -12.08 -8.34 2.86
N SER A 117 -11.13 -7.67 2.20
CA SER A 117 -9.96 -8.33 1.61
C SER A 117 -8.76 -8.41 2.55
N GLY A 118 -8.81 -7.73 3.71
CA GLY A 118 -7.68 -7.60 4.63
C GLY A 118 -6.82 -6.36 4.36
N LEU A 119 -5.57 -6.37 4.84
CA LEU A 119 -4.60 -5.30 4.63
C LEU A 119 -3.86 -5.55 3.32
N ILE A 120 -4.26 -4.87 2.24
CA ILE A 120 -3.62 -4.98 0.91
C ILE A 120 -2.97 -3.67 0.45
N ASP A 121 -3.30 -2.56 1.11
CA ASP A 121 -2.64 -1.27 0.94
C ASP A 121 -1.52 -1.14 1.96
N HIS A 122 -0.30 -0.90 1.49
CA HIS A 122 0.89 -0.91 2.33
C HIS A 122 1.73 0.36 2.22
N LEU A 123 2.51 0.59 3.28
CA LEU A 123 3.53 1.62 3.33
C LEU A 123 4.81 0.98 3.89
N TYR A 124 5.79 0.79 3.01
CA TYR A 124 7.09 0.20 3.31
C TYR A 124 8.17 1.28 3.26
N PHE A 125 9.09 1.27 4.21
CA PHE A 125 10.26 2.15 4.20
C PHE A 125 11.51 1.37 4.53
N ASN A 126 12.64 1.83 4.02
CA ASN A 126 13.88 1.07 4.11
C ASN A 126 14.51 1.17 5.51
N LYS A 127 14.99 0.04 6.05
CA LYS A 127 15.58 -0.04 7.41
C LYS A 127 16.82 0.86 7.57
N ARG A 128 17.56 1.16 6.50
CA ARG A 128 18.75 2.06 6.52
C ARG A 128 18.42 3.49 6.93
N SER A 129 17.16 3.92 6.73
CA SER A 129 16.68 5.23 7.19
C SER A 129 16.61 5.37 8.72
N GLN A 130 16.68 4.24 9.45
CA GLN A 130 16.42 4.14 10.88
C GLN A 130 15.06 4.72 11.30
N ALA A 131 14.15 4.93 10.34
CA ALA A 131 12.83 5.41 10.62
C ALA A 131 12.02 4.39 11.41
N LYS A 132 11.03 4.89 12.14
CA LYS A 132 9.98 4.08 12.78
C LYS A 132 8.64 4.71 12.56
N THR A 133 7.62 3.89 12.39
CA THR A 133 6.24 4.38 12.42
C THR A 133 5.85 4.64 13.87
N VAL A 134 5.42 5.87 14.17
CA VAL A 134 5.01 6.27 15.53
C VAL A 134 3.50 6.45 15.67
N LYS A 135 2.80 6.67 14.56
CA LYS A 135 1.34 6.76 14.44
C LYS A 135 0.93 6.32 13.05
N GLY A 136 -0.30 5.85 12.90
CA GLY A 136 -0.86 5.47 11.61
C GLY A 136 -2.14 4.68 11.77
N GLY A 137 -2.77 4.31 10.66
CA GLY A 137 -4.00 3.53 10.67
C GLY A 137 -4.74 3.58 9.35
N VAL A 138 -5.95 3.06 9.38
CA VAL A 138 -6.92 3.05 8.28
C VAL A 138 -8.01 4.07 8.57
N ILE A 139 -8.38 4.88 7.58
CA ILE A 139 -9.46 5.87 7.69
C ILE A 139 -10.77 5.21 7.22
N TYR A 140 -11.60 4.79 8.16
CA TYR A 140 -12.86 4.09 7.88
C TYR A 140 -14.01 5.01 7.46
N ASN A 141 -13.94 6.29 7.80
CA ASN A 141 -15.01 7.27 7.59
C ASN A 141 -14.80 8.17 6.36
N ALA A 142 -14.08 7.68 5.35
CA ALA A 142 -13.84 8.37 4.08
C ALA A 142 -15.08 8.30 3.16
N PHE A 143 -16.16 8.96 3.55
CA PHE A 143 -17.45 8.97 2.83
C PHE A 143 -17.72 10.31 2.15
N ASN A 144 -18.43 10.27 1.03
CA ASN A 144 -19.04 11.47 0.46
C ASN A 144 -20.13 12.00 1.41
N PRO A 145 -20.37 13.33 1.45
CA PRO A 145 -21.56 13.87 2.08
C PRO A 145 -22.82 13.16 1.56
N PRO A 146 -23.80 12.85 2.42
CA PRO A 146 -24.96 12.04 2.05
C PRO A 146 -25.92 12.68 1.03
N PHE A 147 -25.64 13.90 0.55
CA PHE A 147 -26.56 14.73 -0.23
C PHE A 147 -26.18 14.90 -1.72
N VAL A 148 -25.42 13.97 -2.31
CA VAL A 148 -25.25 13.93 -3.78
C VAL A 148 -25.83 12.62 -4.31
N ASP A 149 -27.10 12.68 -4.70
CA ASP A 149 -27.79 11.55 -5.33
C ASP A 149 -27.08 11.16 -6.64
N LYS A 150 -26.65 9.91 -6.71
CA LYS A 150 -26.26 9.24 -7.96
C LYS A 150 -27.04 7.93 -8.03
N GLU A 151 -27.95 7.82 -8.98
CA GLU A 151 -28.72 6.59 -9.18
C GLU A 151 -27.80 5.43 -9.57
N MET A 152 -27.72 4.41 -8.71
CA MET A 152 -27.20 3.07 -9.05
C MET A 152 -27.91 2.00 -8.22
N SER A 153 -28.25 0.87 -8.84
CA SER A 153 -29.26 -0.06 -8.33
C SER A 153 -28.80 -1.09 -7.29
N ARG A 154 -27.50 -1.23 -6.98
CA ARG A 154 -26.97 -2.44 -6.31
C ARG A 154 -26.41 -2.29 -4.88
N SER A 155 -26.31 -1.08 -4.29
CA SER A 155 -25.66 -0.88 -2.95
C SER A 155 -26.37 0.12 -2.01
N LYS A 156 -27.67 0.38 -2.24
CA LYS A 156 -28.42 1.50 -1.63
C LYS A 156 -28.47 1.47 -0.09
N THR A 157 -28.63 0.30 0.54
CA THR A 157 -28.90 0.20 1.99
C THR A 157 -27.74 0.68 2.87
N HIS A 158 -26.49 0.34 2.51
CA HIS A 158 -25.32 0.71 3.32
C HIS A 158 -24.93 2.19 3.14
N TRP A 159 -25.16 2.75 1.94
CA TRP A 159 -24.94 4.16 1.65
C TRP A 159 -25.96 5.07 2.34
N LEU A 160 -27.21 4.63 2.50
CA LEU A 160 -28.22 5.41 3.24
C LEU A 160 -27.82 5.59 4.72
N GLN A 161 -27.09 4.62 5.29
CA GLN A 161 -26.65 4.68 6.68
C GLN A 161 -25.36 5.48 6.88
N TYR A 162 -24.38 5.35 5.97
CA TYR A 162 -23.01 5.89 6.16
C TYR A 162 -22.55 6.89 5.09
N GLY A 163 -23.35 7.13 4.05
CA GLY A 163 -22.94 7.86 2.85
C GLY A 163 -22.24 6.96 1.83
N LYS A 164 -22.11 7.43 0.59
CA LYS A 164 -21.38 6.71 -0.47
C LYS A 164 -19.88 6.73 -0.16
N PRO A 165 -19.19 5.58 -0.03
CA PRO A 165 -17.74 5.56 0.19
C PRO A 165 -17.03 6.19 -1.02
N LEU A 166 -15.90 6.86 -0.76
CA LEU A 166 -15.09 7.48 -1.82
C LEU A 166 -14.47 6.44 -2.75
N SER A 167 -14.18 5.25 -2.23
CA SER A 167 -13.59 4.09 -2.91
C SER A 167 -13.98 2.81 -2.15
N ASP A 168 -13.86 1.65 -2.79
CA ASP A 168 -13.82 0.34 -2.12
C ASP A 168 -12.56 0.17 -1.26
N HIS A 169 -11.48 0.88 -1.60
CA HIS A 169 -10.31 1.03 -0.75
C HIS A 169 -10.49 2.13 0.31
N ARG A 170 -9.98 1.87 1.51
CA ARG A 170 -9.92 2.80 2.64
C ARG A 170 -8.54 3.44 2.68
N PRO A 171 -8.43 4.77 2.83
CA PRO A 171 -7.14 5.43 2.92
C PRO A 171 -6.30 4.92 4.09
N VAL A 172 -5.02 4.71 3.84
CA VAL A 172 -4.01 4.34 4.84
C VAL A 172 -3.05 5.49 5.08
N TRP A 173 -2.59 5.65 6.31
CA TRP A 173 -1.62 6.68 6.65
C TRP A 173 -0.65 6.22 7.73
N ALA A 174 0.55 6.81 7.71
CA ALA A 174 1.60 6.56 8.69
C ALA A 174 2.41 7.83 8.93
N VAL A 175 2.85 8.03 10.17
CA VAL A 175 3.81 9.07 10.56
C VAL A 175 5.14 8.38 10.84
N LEU A 176 6.12 8.67 9.99
CA LEU A 176 7.48 8.16 10.11
C LEU A 176 8.34 9.16 10.88
N ARG A 177 8.98 8.69 11.95
CA ARG A 177 10.04 9.41 12.64
C ARG A 177 11.39 8.83 12.22
N PHE A 178 12.14 9.60 11.43
CA PHE A 178 13.48 9.25 10.98
C PHE A 178 14.49 9.35 12.14
N GLY A 179 15.43 8.43 12.20
CA GLY A 179 16.58 8.53 13.10
C GLY A 179 17.41 9.77 12.75
N ARG A 180 17.93 10.47 13.76
CA ARG A 180 18.90 11.54 13.55
C ARG A 180 20.22 10.93 13.07
#